data_AF-A0A1G4YBL4-F1
#
_entry.id   AF-A0A1G4YBL4-F1
#
_cell.length_a   1.000
_cell.length_b   1.000
_cell.length_c   1.000
_cell.angle_alpha   90.00
_cell.angle_beta   90.00
_cell.angle_gamma   90.00
#
_symmetry.space_group_name_H-M   'P 1'
#
loop_
_entity.id
_entity.type
_entity.pdbx_description
1 polymer ?
#
loop_
_entity_poly.entity_id
_entity_poly.type
_entity_poly.pdbx_seq_one_letter_code
_entity_poly.pdbx_strand_id
1 'polypeptide(L)'
;MDNGTRHRARAVVSSVLDGVVVGLGEAALDHPRRSAARRRTHLGVGALVLAHAAADELPTVQAIAAGRPPRPVAPAEQQLSMAAGLVSVGWGLLASAVDGPLTRALARRGVVRPHRLVGLAAGALATATTLPLWWRRATVRIIDDERRTREDADVAAWEAELAEVDRQS
;
A
#
# COMPACT_ATOMS: atom_id res chain seq x y z
N MET A 1 -1.03 -20.01 -5.82
CA MET A 1 -1.82 -18.79 -5.57
C MET A 1 -1.97 -18.09 -6.91
N ASP A 2 -3.20 -17.88 -7.37
CA ASP A 2 -3.47 -17.17 -8.63
C ASP A 2 -3.14 -15.67 -8.51
N ASN A 3 -2.98 -14.99 -9.65
CA ASN A 3 -2.63 -13.55 -9.67
C ASN A 3 -3.71 -12.71 -8.97
N GLY A 4 -4.98 -13.12 -9.07
CA GLY A 4 -6.10 -12.48 -8.37
C GLY A 4 -5.95 -12.47 -6.85
N THR A 5 -5.69 -13.63 -6.24
CA THR A 5 -5.47 -13.72 -4.79
C THR A 5 -4.24 -12.94 -4.35
N ARG A 6 -3.16 -12.94 -5.16
CA ARG A 6 -1.95 -12.14 -4.88
C ARG A 6 -2.26 -10.64 -4.79
N HIS A 7 -3.00 -10.10 -5.75
CA HIS A 7 -3.34 -8.67 -5.78
C HIS A 7 -4.25 -8.28 -4.61
N ARG A 8 -5.22 -9.13 -4.26
CA ARG A 8 -6.09 -8.92 -3.08
C ARG A 8 -5.34 -8.99 -1.76
N ALA A 9 -4.44 -9.96 -1.62
CA ALA A 9 -3.57 -10.05 -0.44
C ALA A 9 -2.69 -8.79 -0.31
N ARG A 10 -2.12 -8.30 -1.42
CA ARG A 10 -1.34 -7.05 -1.41
C ARG A 10 -2.19 -5.85 -1.02
N ALA A 11 -3.44 -5.78 -1.49
CA ALA A 11 -4.36 -4.71 -1.10
C ALA A 11 -4.61 -4.67 0.41
N VAL A 12 -4.83 -5.84 1.03
CA VAL A 12 -4.98 -5.95 2.48
C VAL A 12 -3.70 -5.52 3.19
N VAL A 13 -2.55 -6.04 2.76
CA VAL A 13 -1.25 -5.71 3.37
C VAL A 13 -0.96 -4.21 3.29
N SER A 14 -1.19 -3.57 2.14
CA SER A 14 -0.98 -2.12 1.98
C SER A 14 -1.93 -1.31 2.88
N SER A 15 -3.20 -1.68 2.98
CA SER A 15 -4.14 -1.00 3.88
C SER A 15 -3.77 -1.13 5.36
N VAL A 16 -3.29 -2.31 5.77
CA VAL A 16 -2.81 -2.54 7.13
C VAL A 16 -1.54 -1.74 7.39
N LEU A 17 -0.65 -1.64 6.40
CA LEU A 17 0.58 -0.87 6.50
C LEU A 17 0.28 0.62 6.69
N ASP A 18 -0.69 1.19 5.97
CA ASP A 18 -1.17 2.56 6.20
C ASP A 18 -1.62 2.75 7.66
N GLY A 19 -2.46 1.83 8.15
CA GLY A 19 -2.94 1.88 9.53
C GLY A 19 -1.84 1.75 10.58
N VAL A 20 -0.87 0.87 10.34
CA VAL A 20 0.29 0.68 11.22
C VAL A 20 1.16 1.94 11.26
N VAL A 21 1.39 2.59 10.13
CA VAL A 21 2.17 3.84 10.05
C VAL A 21 1.51 4.94 10.87
N VAL A 22 0.20 5.15 10.68
CA VAL A 22 -0.58 6.15 11.43
C VAL A 22 -0.59 5.80 12.93
N GLY A 23 -0.92 4.56 13.28
CA GLY A 23 -1.08 4.14 14.67
C GLY A 23 0.22 4.11 15.46
N LEU A 24 1.34 3.69 14.86
CA LEU A 24 2.65 3.71 15.51
C LEU A 24 3.19 5.14 15.65
N GLY A 25 2.84 6.05 14.75
CA GLY A 25 3.18 7.47 14.86
C GLY A 25 2.64 8.09 16.15
N GLU A 26 1.35 7.84 16.43
CA GLU A 26 0.68 8.30 17.64
C GLU A 26 1.13 7.52 18.88
N ALA A 27 1.25 6.19 18.79
CA ALA A 27 1.72 5.38 19.92
C ALA A 27 3.16 5.72 20.34
N ALA A 28 3.99 6.28 19.45
CA ALA A 28 5.33 6.75 19.78
C ALA A 28 5.34 7.98 20.71
N LEU A 29 4.20 8.69 20.84
CA LEU A 29 4.05 9.84 21.73
C LEU A 29 3.96 9.47 23.21
N ASP A 30 3.66 8.20 23.53
CA ASP A 30 3.77 7.65 24.90
C ASP A 30 5.21 7.72 25.44
N HIS A 31 6.21 7.91 24.58
CA HIS A 31 7.61 7.97 24.96
C HIS A 31 8.15 9.41 25.02
N PRO A 32 9.09 9.72 25.94
CA PRO A 32 9.72 11.03 26.01
C PRO A 32 10.35 11.43 24.66
N ARG A 33 10.30 12.72 24.32
CA ARG A 33 10.73 13.27 23.02
C ARG A 33 12.13 12.81 22.57
N ARG A 34 13.08 12.67 23.51
CA ARG A 34 14.48 12.31 23.25
C ARG A 34 14.82 10.84 23.58
N SER A 35 13.82 10.01 23.86
CA SER A 35 14.04 8.61 24.22
C SER A 35 14.52 7.77 23.04
N ALA A 36 15.36 6.76 23.32
CA ALA A 36 15.79 5.80 22.31
C ALA A 36 14.62 4.97 21.77
N ALA A 37 13.63 4.66 22.61
CA ALA A 37 12.41 3.95 22.22
C ALA A 37 11.65 4.70 21.13
N ARG A 38 11.38 6.00 21.32
CA ARG A 38 10.68 6.83 20.32
C ARG A 38 11.41 6.88 18.98
N ARG A 39 12.74 7.05 19.01
CA ARG A 39 13.57 7.04 17.80
C ARG A 39 13.51 5.69 17.08
N ARG A 40 13.63 4.58 17.81
CA ARG A 40 13.54 3.22 17.24
C ARG A 40 12.17 2.97 16.61
N THR A 41 11.09 3.44 17.21
CA THR A 41 9.74 3.33 16.61
C THR A 41 9.65 4.08 15.29
N HIS A 42 10.09 5.35 15.25
CA HIS A 42 10.08 6.11 13.99
C HIS A 42 11.00 5.51 12.92
N LEU A 43 12.18 5.03 13.31
CA LEU A 43 13.08 4.32 12.38
C LEU A 43 12.46 3.02 11.87
N GLY A 44 11.80 2.24 12.73
CA GLY A 44 11.10 1.02 12.36
C GLY A 44 9.95 1.30 11.38
N VAL A 45 9.15 2.34 11.64
CA VAL A 45 8.08 2.79 10.73
C VAL A 45 8.67 3.24 9.39
N GLY A 46 9.72 4.07 9.41
CA GLY A 46 10.39 4.51 8.18
C GLY A 46 10.98 3.35 7.39
N ALA A 47 11.64 2.40 8.05
CA ALA A 47 12.17 1.20 7.43
C ALA A 47 11.07 0.32 6.83
N LEU A 48 9.93 0.18 7.52
CA LEU A 48 8.78 -0.57 7.02
C LEU A 48 8.21 0.07 5.75
N VAL A 49 8.04 1.39 5.72
CA VAL A 49 7.56 2.13 4.54
C VAL A 49 8.54 2.00 3.38
N LEU A 50 9.84 2.16 3.64
CA LEU A 50 10.88 2.01 2.62
C LEU A 50 10.93 0.58 2.06
N ALA A 51 10.84 -0.44 2.92
CA ALA A 51 10.81 -1.82 2.50
C ALA A 51 9.56 -2.12 1.65
N HIS A 52 8.40 -1.56 2.03
CA HIS A 52 7.17 -1.70 1.26
C HIS A 52 7.28 -1.03 -0.11
N ALA A 53 7.76 0.21 -0.18
CA ALA A 53 7.98 0.92 -1.43
C ALA A 53 8.99 0.19 -2.33
N ALA A 54 10.09 -0.31 -1.76
CA ALA A 54 11.08 -1.09 -2.51
C ALA A 54 10.50 -2.42 -3.05
N ALA A 55 9.62 -3.08 -2.28
CA ALA A 55 8.94 -4.29 -2.73
C ALA A 55 7.90 -4.02 -3.83
N ASP A 56 7.32 -2.82 -3.87
CA ASP A 56 6.45 -2.34 -4.97
C ASP A 56 7.25 -2.07 -6.25
N GLU A 57 8.47 -1.58 -6.14
CA GLU A 57 9.36 -1.29 -7.29
C GLU A 57 10.18 -2.49 -7.78
N LEU A 58 10.30 -3.55 -6.97
CA LEU A 58 11.12 -4.71 -7.31
C LEU A 58 10.80 -5.33 -8.69
N PRO A 59 9.53 -5.49 -9.12
CA PRO A 59 9.21 -5.99 -10.45
C PRO A 59 9.70 -5.06 -11.57
N THR A 60 9.63 -3.73 -11.36
CA THR A 60 10.14 -2.73 -12.29
C THR A 60 11.66 -2.87 -12.43
N VAL A 61 12.37 -2.97 -11.31
CA VAL A 61 13.83 -3.14 -11.30
C VAL A 61 14.24 -4.45 -11.98
N GLN A 62 13.53 -5.55 -11.71
CA GLN A 62 13.76 -6.84 -12.37
C GLN A 62 13.52 -6.79 -13.88
N ALA A 63 12.48 -6.06 -14.33
CA ALA A 63 12.21 -5.88 -15.76
C ALA A 63 13.35 -5.11 -16.43
N ILE A 64 13.77 -3.98 -15.84
CA ILE A 64 14.86 -3.14 -16.35
C ILE A 64 16.18 -3.93 -16.39
N ALA A 65 16.52 -4.67 -15.32
CA ALA A 65 17.72 -5.50 -15.26
C ALA A 65 17.72 -6.62 -16.31
N ALA A 66 16.53 -7.10 -16.70
CA ALA A 66 16.34 -8.07 -17.78
C ALA A 66 16.25 -7.42 -19.18
N GLY A 67 16.49 -6.10 -19.31
CA GLY A 67 16.40 -5.37 -20.57
C GLY A 67 14.98 -5.19 -21.11
N ARG A 68 13.95 -5.45 -20.29
CA ARG A 68 12.54 -5.30 -20.66
C ARG A 68 12.02 -3.93 -20.25
N PRO A 69 11.10 -3.32 -21.02
CA PRO A 69 10.51 -2.05 -20.62
C PRO A 69 9.74 -2.19 -19.30
N PRO A 70 9.75 -1.16 -18.44
CA PRO A 70 8.96 -1.17 -17.22
C PRO A 70 7.47 -1.26 -17.55
N ARG A 71 6.72 -1.93 -16.68
CA ARG A 71 5.26 -2.08 -16.85
C ARG A 71 4.62 -0.68 -16.88
N PRO A 72 3.86 -0.32 -17.93
CA PRO A 72 3.11 0.93 -17.91
C PRO A 72 2.06 0.86 -16.80
N VAL A 73 2.01 1.91 -15.99
CA VAL A 73 1.04 2.10 -14.92
C VAL A 73 -0.18 2.80 -15.50
N ALA A 74 -1.36 2.20 -15.34
CA ALA A 74 -2.59 2.80 -15.81
C ALA A 74 -2.91 4.09 -15.02
N PRO A 75 -3.46 5.15 -15.63
CA PRO A 75 -3.80 6.39 -14.91
C PRO A 75 -4.72 6.15 -13.70
N ALA A 76 -5.67 5.23 -13.82
CA ALA A 76 -6.57 4.85 -12.74
C ALA A 76 -5.83 4.20 -11.55
N GLU A 77 -4.79 3.41 -11.82
CA GLU A 77 -3.96 2.81 -10.78
C GLU A 77 -3.21 3.90 -9.99
N GLN A 78 -2.61 4.86 -10.70
CA GLN A 78 -1.87 5.96 -10.09
C GLN A 78 -2.78 6.87 -9.24
N GLN A 79 -3.96 7.22 -9.74
CA GLN A 79 -4.95 8.02 -9.00
C GLN A 79 -5.37 7.35 -7.69
N LEU A 80 -5.58 6.02 -7.69
CA LEU A 80 -5.94 5.27 -6.48
C LEU A 80 -4.79 5.24 -5.46
N SER A 81 -3.54 5.14 -5.92
CA SER A 81 -2.36 5.29 -5.05
C SER A 81 -2.30 6.65 -4.39
N MET A 82 -2.48 7.71 -5.17
CA MET A 82 -2.44 9.08 -4.66
C MET A 82 -3.57 9.33 -3.66
N ALA A 83 -4.78 8.86 -3.96
CA ALA A 83 -5.92 8.96 -3.04
C ALA A 83 -5.65 8.24 -1.71
N ALA A 84 -5.11 7.02 -1.75
CA ALA A 84 -4.77 6.28 -0.53
C ALA A 84 -3.70 7.02 0.29
N GLY A 85 -2.65 7.51 -0.37
CA GLY A 85 -1.62 8.32 0.29
C GLY A 85 -2.17 9.59 0.93
N LEU A 86 -3.06 10.31 0.24
CA LEU A 86 -3.72 11.51 0.77
C LEU A 86 -4.61 11.19 1.99
N VAL A 87 -5.36 10.08 1.95
CA VAL A 87 -6.18 9.63 3.08
C VAL A 87 -5.30 9.28 4.28
N SER A 88 -4.19 8.55 4.08
CA SER A 88 -3.24 8.22 5.14
C SER A 88 -2.61 9.47 5.77
N VAL A 89 -2.18 10.44 4.95
CA VAL A 89 -1.66 11.73 5.42
C VAL A 89 -2.74 12.51 6.17
N GLY A 90 -3.97 12.53 5.65
CA GLY A 90 -5.11 13.18 6.30
C GLY A 90 -5.39 12.60 7.69
N TRP A 91 -5.32 11.28 7.85
CA TRP A 91 -5.43 10.64 9.16
C TRP A 91 -4.28 10.99 10.10
N GLY A 92 -3.04 11.04 9.60
CA GLY A 92 -1.90 11.49 10.41
C GLY A 92 -2.08 12.92 10.93
N LEU A 93 -2.52 13.84 10.06
CA LEU A 93 -2.81 15.22 10.44
C LEU A 93 -3.97 15.33 11.43
N LEU A 94 -5.06 14.60 11.18
CA LEU A 94 -6.23 14.58 12.05
C LEU A 94 -5.88 14.05 13.43
N ALA A 95 -5.17 12.92 13.49
CA ALA A 95 -4.72 12.32 14.74
C ALA A 95 -3.85 13.29 15.53
N SER A 96 -2.86 13.93 14.89
CA SER A 96 -2.01 14.93 15.52
C SER A 96 -2.79 16.16 16.02
N ALA A 97 -3.84 16.60 15.31
CA ALA A 97 -4.66 17.73 15.71
C ALA A 97 -5.53 17.41 16.95
N VAL A 98 -6.05 16.19 17.04
CA VAL A 98 -6.92 15.77 18.14
C VAL A 98 -6.19 15.08 19.29
N ASP A 99 -4.91 14.69 19.13
CA ASP A 99 -4.14 13.93 20.11
C ASP A 99 -4.13 14.63 21.49
N GLY A 100 -3.73 15.89 21.53
CA GLY A 100 -3.67 16.68 22.76
C GLY A 100 -4.99 16.75 23.56
N PRO A 101 -6.14 17.14 22.96
CA PRO A 101 -7.41 17.16 23.68
C PRO A 101 -7.93 15.75 24.02
N LEU A 102 -7.81 14.78 23.10
CA LEU A 102 -8.34 13.43 23.30
C LEU A 102 -7.58 12.69 24.42
N THR A 103 -6.26 12.80 24.42
CA THR A 103 -5.41 12.15 25.43
C THR A 103 -5.64 12.74 26.82
N ARG A 104 -5.80 14.06 26.92
CA ARG A 104 -6.19 14.73 28.17
C ARG A 104 -7.55 14.25 28.67
N ALA A 105 -8.54 14.10 27.77
CA ALA A 105 -9.85 13.57 28.15
C ALA A 105 -9.79 12.11 28.61
N LEU A 106 -9.01 11.26 27.93
CA LEU A 106 -8.80 9.85 28.30
C LEU A 106 -8.03 9.71 29.62
N ALA A 107 -7.01 10.52 29.84
CA ALA A 107 -6.26 10.55 31.10
C ALA A 107 -7.16 10.94 32.28
N ARG A 108 -8.05 11.92 32.11
CA ARG A 108 -9.07 12.27 33.14
C ARG A 108 -10.03 11.13 33.44
N ARG A 109 -10.24 10.21 32.50
CA ARG A 109 -11.05 9.00 32.67
C ARG A 109 -10.24 7.80 33.21
N GLY A 110 -8.97 8.00 33.60
CA GLY A 110 -8.13 6.97 34.21
C GLY A 110 -7.41 6.06 33.20
N VAL A 111 -7.37 6.41 31.91
CA VAL A 111 -6.64 5.62 30.92
C VAL A 111 -5.13 5.78 31.12
N VAL A 112 -4.44 4.66 31.38
CA VAL A 112 -3.00 4.63 31.67
C VAL A 112 -2.13 4.99 30.47
N ARG A 113 -2.55 4.61 29.25
CA ARG A 113 -1.77 4.82 28.00
C ARG A 113 -2.65 5.41 26.89
N PRO A 114 -3.03 6.69 27.01
CA PRO A 114 -4.02 7.28 26.12
C PRO A 114 -3.54 7.35 24.66
N HIS A 115 -2.26 7.66 24.41
CA HIS A 115 -1.73 7.75 23.04
C HIS A 115 -1.76 6.41 22.30
N ARG A 116 -1.65 5.27 23.01
CA ARG A 116 -1.82 3.95 22.38
C ARG A 116 -3.25 3.69 21.93
N LEU A 117 -4.23 4.09 22.73
CA LEU A 117 -5.63 3.94 22.34
C LEU A 117 -5.96 4.84 21.15
N VAL A 118 -5.47 6.09 21.16
CA VAL A 118 -5.61 7.02 20.03
C VAL A 118 -4.95 6.43 18.78
N GLY A 119 -3.72 5.95 18.90
CA GLY A 119 -3.00 5.33 17.79
C GLY A 119 -3.68 4.07 17.25
N LEU A 120 -4.19 3.18 18.12
CA LEU A 120 -4.94 2.00 17.69
C LEU A 120 -6.22 2.39 16.94
N ALA A 121 -6.98 3.36 17.44
CA ALA A 121 -8.20 3.83 16.81
C ALA A 121 -7.91 4.50 15.46
N ALA A 122 -6.94 5.41 15.41
CA ALA A 122 -6.54 6.09 14.18
C ALA A 122 -6.01 5.10 13.14
N GLY A 123 -5.19 4.12 13.55
CA GLY A 123 -4.68 3.08 12.67
C GLY A 123 -5.77 2.15 12.12
N ALA A 124 -6.75 1.77 12.95
CA ALA A 124 -7.89 0.98 12.51
C ALA A 124 -8.77 1.74 11.51
N LEU A 125 -9.04 3.03 11.76
CA LEU A 125 -9.81 3.87 10.87
C LEU A 125 -9.07 4.15 9.56
N ALA A 126 -7.76 4.41 9.61
CA ALA A 126 -6.92 4.54 8.42
C ALA A 126 -6.99 3.26 7.57
N THR A 127 -6.79 2.09 8.18
CA THR A 127 -6.92 0.78 7.49
C THR A 127 -8.30 0.63 6.82
N ALA A 128 -9.38 0.88 7.56
CA ALA A 128 -10.74 0.73 7.07
C ALA A 128 -11.05 1.69 5.91
N THR A 129 -10.49 2.90 5.93
CA THR A 129 -10.72 3.93 4.90
C THR A 129 -9.83 3.76 3.67
N THR A 130 -8.62 3.21 3.79
CA THR A 130 -7.74 2.97 2.63
C THR A 130 -7.99 1.61 1.97
N LEU A 131 -8.52 0.62 2.70
CA LEU A 131 -8.82 -0.71 2.16
C LEU A 131 -9.65 -0.69 0.86
N PRO A 132 -10.75 0.08 0.73
CA PRO A 132 -11.50 0.14 -0.52
C PRO A 132 -10.68 0.66 -1.71
N LEU A 133 -9.76 1.60 -1.47
CA LEU A 133 -8.89 2.17 -2.51
C LEU A 133 -7.89 1.13 -3.02
N TRP A 134 -7.24 0.43 -2.08
CA TRP A 134 -6.32 -0.66 -2.38
C TRP A 134 -7.03 -1.85 -3.05
N TRP A 135 -8.25 -2.15 -2.63
CA TRP A 135 -9.06 -3.21 -3.24
C TRP A 135 -9.46 -2.87 -4.68
N ARG A 136 -9.87 -1.62 -4.92
CA ARG A 136 -10.18 -1.14 -6.27
C ARG A 136 -8.95 -1.16 -7.16
N ARG A 137 -7.78 -0.79 -6.63
CA ARG A 137 -6.50 -0.87 -7.35
C ARG A 137 -6.15 -2.31 -7.71
N ALA A 138 -6.33 -3.26 -6.78
CA ALA A 138 -6.14 -4.68 -7.06
C ALA A 138 -7.07 -5.17 -8.18
N THR A 139 -8.32 -4.72 -8.18
CA THR A 139 -9.30 -5.07 -9.22
C THR A 139 -8.85 -4.57 -10.60
N VAL A 140 -8.37 -3.33 -10.70
CA VAL A 140 -7.81 -2.78 -11.96
C VAL A 140 -6.63 -3.64 -12.45
N ARG A 141 -5.70 -4.00 -11.56
CA ARG A 141 -4.55 -4.85 -11.90
C ARG A 141 -4.94 -6.24 -12.39
N ILE A 142 -5.96 -6.85 -11.78
CA ILE A 142 -6.48 -8.15 -12.20
C ILE A 142 -7.04 -8.07 -13.62
N ILE A 143 -7.86 -7.06 -13.91
CA ILE A 143 -8.45 -6.85 -15.23
C ILE A 143 -7.35 -6.61 -16.28
N ASP A 144 -6.34 -5.80 -15.96
CA ASP A 144 -5.21 -5.54 -16.85
C ASP A 144 -4.36 -6.80 -17.11
N ASP A 145 -4.13 -7.63 -16.08
CA ASP A 145 -3.39 -8.88 -16.22
C ASP A 145 -4.15 -9.88 -17.11
N GLU A 146 -5.47 -10.00 -16.94
CA GLU A 146 -6.31 -10.83 -17.80
C GLU A 146 -6.32 -10.32 -19.24
N ARG A 147 -6.43 -9.01 -19.44
CA ARG A 147 -6.43 -8.40 -20.77
C ARG A 147 -5.11 -8.68 -21.50
N ARG A 148 -3.97 -8.46 -20.84
CA ARG A 148 -2.65 -8.74 -21.43
C ARG A 148 -2.47 -10.21 -21.75
N THR A 149 -2.94 -11.10 -20.87
CA THR A 149 -2.86 -12.54 -21.12
C THR A 149 -3.65 -12.94 -22.38
N ARG A 150 -4.79 -12.28 -22.65
CA ARG A 150 -5.56 -12.49 -23.90
C ARG A 150 -4.83 -11.91 -25.11
N GLU A 151 -4.34 -10.69 -25.01
CA GLU A 151 -3.58 -10.03 -26.08
C GLU A 151 -2.32 -10.84 -26.47
N ASP A 152 -1.58 -11.36 -25.49
CA ASP A 152 -0.41 -12.22 -25.72
C ASP A 152 -0.80 -13.54 -26.41
N ALA A 153 -1.97 -14.12 -26.06
CA ALA A 153 -2.47 -15.33 -26.70
C ALA A 153 -2.92 -15.07 -28.15
N ASP A 154 -3.56 -13.93 -28.42
CA ASP A 154 -3.97 -13.53 -29.77
C ASP A 154 -2.76 -13.28 -30.66
N VAL A 155 -1.72 -12.61 -30.15
CA VAL A 155 -0.45 -12.41 -30.86
C VAL A 155 0.21 -13.75 -31.18
N ALA A 156 0.30 -14.66 -30.20
CA ALA A 156 0.88 -15.99 -30.42
C ALA A 156 0.09 -16.81 -31.46
N ALA A 157 -1.24 -16.66 -31.51
CA ALA A 157 -2.08 -17.30 -32.52
C ALA A 157 -1.80 -16.73 -33.93
N TRP A 158 -1.68 -15.41 -34.06
CA TRP A 158 -1.35 -14.76 -35.33
C TRP A 158 0.05 -15.14 -35.83
N GLU A 159 1.03 -15.21 -34.92
CA GLU A 159 2.38 -15.69 -35.25
C GLU A 159 2.37 -17.15 -35.75
N ALA A 160 1.55 -18.01 -35.15
CA ALA A 160 1.39 -19.40 -35.58
C ALA A 160 0.73 -19.51 -36.97
N GLU A 161 -0.29 -18.70 -37.25
CA GLU A 161 -0.94 -18.62 -38.56
C GLU A 161 0.03 -18.15 -39.65
N LEU A 162 0.81 -17.09 -39.38
CA LEU A 162 1.83 -16.60 -40.31
C LEU A 162 2.90 -17.66 -40.61
N ALA A 163 3.34 -18.41 -39.59
CA ALA A 163 4.32 -19.48 -39.75
C ALA A 163 3.76 -20.71 -40.52
N GLU A 164 2.45 -20.89 -40.56
CA GLU A 164 1.81 -21.91 -41.42
C GLU A 164 1.73 -21.44 -42.88
N VAL A 165 1.37 -20.17 -43.11
CA VAL A 165 1.34 -19.59 -44.47
C VAL A 165 2.72 -19.63 -45.12
N ASP A 166 3.78 -19.25 -44.40
CA ASP A 166 5.16 -19.26 -44.89
C ASP A 166 5.66 -20.69 -45.23
N ARG A 167 5.14 -21.72 -44.55
CA ARG A 167 5.45 -23.12 -44.87
C ARG A 167 4.75 -23.65 -46.12
N GLN A 168 3.68 -22.98 -46.57
CA GLN A 168 2.88 -23.39 -47.73
C GLN A 168 3.27 -22.66 -49.03
N SER A 169 4.08 -21.60 -48.94
CA SER A 169 4.68 -20.87 -50.07
C SER A 169 6.03 -21.42 -50.49
#